data_AF-A0A257S4S9-F1
#
_entry.id   AF-A0A257S4S9-F1
#
_cell.length_a   1.000
_cell.length_b   1.000
_cell.length_c   1.000
_cell.angle_alpha   90.00
_cell.angle_beta   90.00
_cell.angle_gamma   90.00
#
_symmetry.space_group_name_H-M   'P 1'
#
loop_
_entity.id
_entity.type
_entity.pdbx_description
1 polymer ?
#
loop_
_entity_poly.entity_id
_entity_poly.type
_entity_poly.pdbx_seq_one_letter_code
_entity_poly.pdbx_strand_id
1 'polypeptide(L)'
;TETLDCIDLARRNGYATVISHRSGETEDTFIADLAVATGAGQIKTGSASRTDRVAKYNQLLRIAEELDDVAYYPGKSLYRP
;
A
#
# COMPACT_ATOMS: atom_id res chain seq x y z
N THR A 1 -7.93 1.27 14.70
CA THR A 1 -7.57 2.69 14.91
C THR A 1 -6.07 2.85 15.06
N GLU A 2 -5.39 2.08 15.91
CA GLU A 2 -3.93 2.20 16.15
C GLU A 2 -3.04 2.20 14.90
N THR A 3 -3.38 1.43 13.86
CA THR A 3 -2.65 1.46 12.57
C THR A 3 -2.69 2.84 11.92
N LEU A 4 -3.86 3.49 11.91
CA LEU A 4 -4.02 4.83 11.34
C LEU A 4 -3.32 5.87 12.21
N ASP A 5 -3.42 5.75 13.53
CA ASP A 5 -2.75 6.64 14.47
C ASP A 5 -1.21 6.58 14.31
N CYS A 6 -0.67 5.38 14.08
CA CYS A 6 0.75 5.18 13.80
C CYS A 6 1.19 5.83 12.49
N ILE A 7 0.39 5.65 11.42
CA ILE A 7 0.66 6.26 10.11
C ILE A 7 0.63 7.79 10.22
N ASP A 8 -0.36 8.35 10.91
CA ASP A 8 -0.50 9.78 11.11
C ASP A 8 0.63 10.36 11.96
N LEU A 9 1.05 9.65 13.01
CA LEU A 9 2.21 10.04 13.82
C LEU A 9 3.49 10.08 12.98
N ALA A 10 3.74 9.06 12.15
CA ALA A 10 4.89 9.02 11.26
C ALA A 10 4.86 10.20 10.26
N ARG A 11 3.70 10.43 9.62
CA ARG A 11 3.52 11.53 8.65
C ARG A 11 3.76 12.89 9.28
N ARG A 12 3.23 13.16 10.47
CA ARG A 12 3.43 14.42 11.20
C ARG A 12 4.89 14.70 11.55
N ASN A 13 5.72 13.65 11.62
CA ASN A 13 7.14 13.75 11.90
C ASN A 13 8.01 13.64 10.63
N GLY A 14 7.42 13.70 9.43
CA GLY A 14 8.15 13.63 8.17
C GLY A 14 8.66 12.24 7.78
N TYR A 15 8.15 11.18 8.42
CA TYR A 15 8.50 9.80 8.08
C TYR A 15 7.57 9.29 6.98
N ALA A 16 8.16 8.61 5.99
CA ALA A 16 7.40 7.78 5.06
C ALA A 16 6.91 6.51 5.78
N THR A 17 5.79 5.97 5.32
CA THR A 17 5.23 4.70 5.82
C THR A 17 5.24 3.65 4.72
N VAL A 18 5.46 2.40 5.09
CA VAL A 18 5.43 1.27 4.16
C VAL A 18 4.44 0.25 4.70
N ILE A 19 3.31 0.08 4.03
CA ILE A 19 2.34 -0.95 4.39
C ILE A 19 2.92 -2.31 4.00
N SER A 20 2.85 -3.32 4.88
CA SER A 20 3.57 -4.58 4.67
C SER A 20 2.72 -5.80 4.99
N HIS A 21 2.93 -6.87 4.23
CA HIS A 21 2.43 -8.20 4.56
C HIS A 21 3.11 -8.80 5.80
N ARG A 22 2.71 -10.01 6.19
CA ARG A 22 3.45 -10.89 7.11
C ARG A 22 3.97 -12.15 6.41
N SER A 23 4.86 -12.90 7.04
CA SER A 23 5.49 -14.09 6.43
C SER A 23 4.49 -15.21 6.12
N GLY A 24 3.56 -15.48 7.04
CA GLY A 24 2.36 -16.30 6.79
C GLY A 24 1.21 -15.39 6.42
N GLU A 25 0.62 -15.60 5.25
CA GLU A 25 -0.35 -14.69 4.66
C GLU A 25 -1.47 -15.46 3.96
N THR A 26 -2.62 -14.83 3.83
CA THR A 26 -3.81 -15.41 3.16
C THR A 26 -4.05 -14.70 1.83
N GLU A 27 -5.19 -14.98 1.19
CA GLU A 27 -5.63 -14.25 0.00
C GLU A 27 -6.29 -12.89 0.31
N ASP A 28 -6.50 -12.56 1.60
CA ASP A 28 -7.07 -11.27 2.04
C ASP A 28 -6.29 -10.09 1.44
N THR A 29 -6.97 -9.12 0.85
CA THR A 29 -6.29 -8.03 0.13
C THR A 29 -6.27 -6.71 0.90
N PHE A 30 -6.69 -6.70 2.17
CA PHE A 30 -6.94 -5.48 2.95
C PHE A 30 -5.78 -4.47 2.92
N ILE A 31 -4.54 -4.96 2.94
CA ILE A 31 -3.36 -4.10 2.95
C ILE A 31 -3.14 -3.32 1.64
N ALA A 32 -3.72 -3.77 0.52
CA ALA A 32 -3.71 -3.03 -0.74
C ALA A 32 -4.61 -1.79 -0.62
N ASP A 33 -5.86 -1.99 -0.19
CA ASP A 33 -6.82 -0.91 0.04
C ASP A 33 -6.33 0.06 1.12
N LEU A 34 -5.75 -0.45 2.21
CA LEU A 34 -5.14 0.36 3.27
C LEU A 34 -4.01 1.25 2.73
N ALA A 35 -3.14 0.72 1.85
CA ALA A 35 -2.03 1.48 1.29
C ALA A 35 -2.49 2.66 0.42
N VAL A 36 -3.56 2.46 -0.35
CA VAL A 36 -4.15 3.52 -1.17
C VAL A 36 -4.94 4.51 -0.32
N ALA A 37 -5.82 4.03 0.57
CA ALA A 37 -6.66 4.88 1.43
C ALA A 37 -5.85 5.79 2.35
N THR A 38 -4.68 5.33 2.80
CA THR A 38 -3.79 6.13 3.65
C THR A 38 -2.80 6.98 2.85
N GLY A 39 -2.74 6.84 1.52
CA GLY A 39 -1.74 7.52 0.70
C GLY A 39 -0.30 7.21 1.13
N ALA A 40 -0.04 5.98 1.59
CA ALA A 40 1.28 5.58 2.09
C ALA A 40 2.37 5.67 1.01
N GLY A 41 1.98 5.51 -0.26
CA GLY A 41 2.87 5.59 -1.42
C GLY A 41 3.78 4.37 -1.61
N GLN A 42 3.93 3.50 -0.59
CA GLN A 42 4.70 2.26 -0.66
C GLN A 42 3.96 1.09 -0.03
N ILE A 43 4.11 -0.08 -0.65
CA ILE A 43 3.63 -1.36 -0.14
C ILE A 43 4.69 -2.44 -0.34
N LYS A 44 4.89 -3.28 0.69
CA LYS A 44 5.77 -4.44 0.69
C LYS A 44 4.94 -5.71 0.84
N THR A 45 4.49 -6.25 -0.29
CA THR A 45 3.59 -7.43 -0.30
C THR A 45 4.22 -8.71 -0.90
N GLY A 46 5.54 -8.76 -1.07
CA GLY A 46 6.29 -9.98 -1.41
C GLY A 46 6.60 -10.13 -2.88
N SER A 47 7.10 -11.31 -3.30
CA SER A 47 7.33 -11.58 -4.72
C SER A 47 6.01 -11.82 -5.47
N ALA A 48 5.96 -11.47 -6.76
CA ALA A 48 4.84 -11.73 -7.65
C ALA A 48 4.81 -13.20 -8.12
N SER A 49 4.73 -14.14 -7.18
CA SER A 49 4.77 -15.59 -7.50
C SER A 49 3.80 -16.45 -6.70
N ARG A 50 3.58 -16.16 -5.41
CA ARG A 50 2.61 -16.90 -4.59
C ARG A 50 1.27 -16.18 -4.58
N THR A 51 0.18 -16.94 -4.67
CA THR A 51 -1.20 -16.39 -4.76
C THR A 51 -1.54 -15.46 -3.60
N ASP A 52 -1.11 -15.78 -2.38
CA ASP A 52 -1.27 -14.94 -1.19
C ASP A 52 -0.66 -13.53 -1.34
N ARG A 53 0.36 -13.37 -2.20
CA ARG A 53 1.01 -12.09 -2.55
C ARG A 53 0.39 -11.45 -3.77
N VAL A 54 0.18 -12.25 -4.82
CA VAL A 54 -0.39 -11.80 -6.09
C VAL A 54 -1.80 -11.26 -5.90
N ALA A 55 -2.58 -11.80 -4.96
CA ALA A 55 -3.91 -11.28 -4.62
C ALA A 55 -3.88 -9.77 -4.30
N LYS A 56 -2.90 -9.30 -3.53
CA LYS A 56 -2.73 -7.87 -3.18
C LYS A 56 -2.31 -7.04 -4.37
N TYR A 57 -1.41 -7.55 -5.21
CA TYR A 57 -1.03 -6.87 -6.47
C TYR A 57 -2.22 -6.73 -7.41
N ASN A 58 -3.00 -7.79 -7.58
CA ASN A 58 -4.22 -7.77 -8.39
C ASN A 58 -5.24 -6.78 -7.82
N GLN A 59 -5.34 -6.66 -6.49
CA GLN A 59 -6.19 -5.66 -5.88
C GLN A 59 -5.72 -4.23 -6.17
N LEU A 60 -4.41 -3.95 -6.14
CA LEU A 60 -3.88 -2.64 -6.54
C LEU A 60 -4.20 -2.32 -8.00
N LEU A 61 -4.17 -3.32 -8.90
CA LEU A 61 -4.58 -3.14 -10.29
C LEU A 61 -6.07 -2.80 -10.40
N ARG A 62 -6.94 -3.47 -9.64
CA ARG A 62 -8.38 -3.17 -9.60
C ARG A 62 -8.67 -1.78 -9.02
N ILE A 63 -7.99 -1.39 -7.94
CA ILE A 63 -8.12 -0.05 -7.36
C ILE A 63 -7.68 1.01 -8.38
N ALA A 64 -6.58 0.78 -9.10
CA ALA A 64 -6.13 1.70 -10.14
C ALA A 64 -7.12 1.77 -11.32
N GLU A 65 -7.72 0.65 -11.72
CA GLU A 65 -8.78 0.60 -12.72
C GLU A 65 -10.04 1.34 -12.26
N GLU A 66 -10.44 1.20 -10.99
CA GLU A 66 -11.61 1.89 -10.41
C GLU A 66 -11.39 3.40 -10.29
N LEU A 67 -10.18 3.83 -9.94
CA LEU A 67 -9.82 5.25 -9.85
C LEU A 67 -9.61 5.91 -11.22
N ASP A 68 -9.42 5.13 -12.29
CA ASP A 68 -9.24 5.59 -13.67
C ASP A 68 -8.34 6.84 -13.78
N ASP A 69 -8.90 7.98 -14.17
CA ASP A 69 -8.20 9.23 -14.44
C ASP A 69 -7.67 9.94 -13.18
N VAL A 70 -8.22 9.63 -12.00
CA VAL A 70 -7.75 10.19 -10.72
C VAL A 70 -6.68 9.33 -10.05
N ALA A 71 -6.30 8.19 -10.64
CA ALA A 71 -5.22 7.36 -10.12
C ALA A 71 -3.86 8.09 -10.19
N TYR A 72 -3.13 8.15 -9.06
CA TYR A 72 -1.80 8.76 -8.99
C TYR A 72 -0.74 7.77 -8.49
N TYR A 73 0.28 7.54 -9.31
CA TYR A 73 1.47 6.77 -8.94
C TYR A 73 2.65 7.71 -8.66
N PRO A 74 3.14 7.82 -7.41
CA PRO A 74 4.17 8.80 -7.06
C PRO A 74 5.54 8.50 -7.67
N GLY A 75 5.83 7.22 -8.00
CA GLY A 75 7.12 6.82 -8.56
C GLY A 75 8.31 7.37 -7.76
N LYS A 76 9.24 8.04 -8.46
CA LYS A 76 10.45 8.62 -7.83
C LYS A 76 10.18 9.87 -7.00
N SER A 77 9.02 10.53 -7.14
CA SER A 77 8.72 11.74 -6.37
C SER A 77 8.67 11.45 -4.87
N LEU A 78 8.38 10.20 -4.50
CA LEU A 78 8.25 9.75 -3.12
C LEU A 78 9.55 9.83 -2.31
N TYR A 79 10.71 9.87 -2.98
CA TYR A 79 12.03 9.89 -2.35
C TYR A 79 12.70 11.27 -2.40
N ARG A 80 12.02 12.27 -2.99
CA ARG A 80 12.56 13.62 -3.09
C ARG A 80 12.17 14.41 -1.82
N PRO A 81 13.13 15.14 -1.22
CA PRO A 81 12.89 15.94 -0.01
C PRO A 81 11.92 17.09 -0.26
#